data_AF-A0A936ZI46-F1
#
_entry.id   AF-A0A936ZI46-F1
#
_cell.length_a   1.000
_cell.length_b   1.000
_cell.length_c   1.000
_cell.angle_alpha   90.00
_cell.angle_beta   90.00
_cell.angle_gamma   90.00
#
_symmetry.space_group_name_H-M   'P 1'
#
loop_
_entity.id
_entity.type
_entity.pdbx_description
1 polymer ?
#
loop_
_entity_poly.entity_id
_entity_poly.type
_entity_poly.pdbx_seq_one_letter_code
_entity_poly.pdbx_strand_id
1 'polypeptide(L)'
;MEINWLKLTEGPEGIPVPTYGQYGGPNWSGGKFVGDDEPGNYTVKPEDPLDKLFKDHDQAYDQPDTLLRAKADLLLIQDILRQSPDEVRGEGDLYAGAAALAMLYQIAVVNGRPELLLKVDVEEIVHGAIDRIEEGRVTPEAHEIAGLVEWLGKIGQALAASDSPVARAIAEPILDFAASLASAPPAGFQDALTDGAIDFIHDALPQLADTVEAIIDPLPHFPVEKLLCEVSDRLEDAAPYLIPSESLKVVANKFAIGDFFS
;
A
#
# COMPACT_ATOMS: atom_id res chain seq x y z
N MET A 1 -6.99 -1.27 -18.50
CA MET A 1 -7.52 -2.66 -18.47
C MET A 1 -8.48 -2.73 -17.27
N GLU A 2 -9.40 -3.71 -17.20
CA GLU A 2 -10.39 -3.85 -16.11
C GLU A 2 -10.02 -4.99 -15.14
N ILE A 3 -10.09 -4.72 -13.84
CA ILE A 3 -9.94 -5.73 -12.80
C ILE A 3 -10.98 -6.83 -13.01
N ASN A 4 -10.54 -8.09 -12.94
CA ASN A 4 -11.45 -9.22 -12.99
C ASN A 4 -11.93 -9.58 -11.59
N TRP A 5 -13.04 -8.98 -11.18
CA TRP A 5 -13.70 -9.21 -9.90
C TRP A 5 -14.30 -10.61 -9.74
N LEU A 6 -14.43 -11.37 -10.84
CA LEU A 6 -14.99 -12.72 -10.84
C LEU A 6 -13.92 -13.82 -10.76
N LYS A 7 -12.66 -13.48 -11.03
CA LYS A 7 -11.51 -14.37 -10.89
C LYS A 7 -10.71 -13.93 -9.69
N LEU A 8 -11.00 -14.58 -8.57
CA LEU A 8 -10.34 -14.32 -7.30
C LEU A 8 -9.24 -15.37 -7.08
N THR A 9 -8.11 -14.90 -6.60
CA THR A 9 -6.96 -15.69 -6.18
C THR A 9 -6.88 -15.69 -4.66
N GLU A 10 -6.30 -16.74 -4.08
CA GLU A 10 -6.05 -16.75 -2.63
C GLU A 10 -4.73 -16.03 -2.34
N GLY A 11 -4.82 -14.82 -1.80
CA GLY A 11 -3.68 -14.10 -1.24
C GLY A 11 -3.26 -14.67 0.12
N PRO A 12 -2.31 -14.01 0.80
CA PRO A 12 -1.91 -14.38 2.15
C PRO A 12 -3.13 -14.54 3.06
N GLU A 13 -3.10 -15.57 3.90
CA GLU A 13 -4.18 -15.89 4.86
C GLU A 13 -5.55 -16.20 4.20
N GLY A 14 -5.57 -16.51 2.89
CA GLY A 14 -6.78 -16.88 2.17
C GLY A 14 -7.65 -15.67 1.79
N ILE A 15 -7.09 -14.47 1.82
CA ILE A 15 -7.79 -13.25 1.40
C ILE A 15 -8.00 -13.30 -0.12
N PRO A 16 -9.24 -13.20 -0.63
CA PRO A 16 -9.50 -13.34 -2.06
C PRO A 16 -9.09 -12.08 -2.84
N VAL A 17 -8.01 -12.11 -3.62
CA VAL A 17 -7.52 -10.97 -4.40
C VAL A 17 -8.00 -11.09 -5.85
N PRO A 18 -8.67 -10.08 -6.43
CA PRO A 18 -9.08 -10.13 -7.83
C PRO A 18 -7.86 -10.13 -8.76
N THR A 19 -8.01 -10.61 -9.99
CA THR A 19 -6.91 -10.63 -10.96
C THR A 19 -6.92 -9.40 -11.87
N TYR A 20 -5.76 -8.97 -12.34
CA TYR A 20 -5.59 -7.89 -13.31
C TYR A 20 -4.78 -8.37 -14.51
N GLY A 21 -5.35 -8.26 -15.71
CA GLY A 21 -4.67 -8.63 -16.95
C GLY A 21 -4.28 -10.10 -16.97
N GLN A 22 -3.04 -10.37 -17.36
CA GLN A 22 -2.50 -11.73 -17.48
C GLN A 22 -1.64 -12.13 -16.28
N TYR A 23 -1.18 -11.19 -15.45
CA TYR A 23 -0.18 -11.43 -14.41
C TYR A 23 -0.49 -10.77 -13.05
N GLY A 24 -1.46 -9.87 -12.98
CA GLY A 24 -1.84 -9.28 -11.70
C GLY A 24 -2.63 -10.26 -10.85
N GLY A 25 -2.08 -10.65 -9.70
CA GLY A 25 -2.77 -11.41 -8.67
C GLY A 25 -1.93 -12.60 -8.16
N PRO A 26 -2.05 -12.98 -6.87
CA PRO A 26 -1.44 -14.19 -6.33
C PRO A 26 -1.69 -15.41 -7.21
N ASN A 27 -0.67 -16.19 -7.56
CA ASN A 27 -0.82 -17.43 -8.34
C ASN A 27 -1.56 -17.23 -9.70
N TRP A 28 -1.64 -16.01 -10.23
CA TRP A 28 -2.25 -15.70 -11.52
C TRP A 28 -1.18 -15.30 -12.52
N SER A 29 -0.79 -16.21 -13.42
CA SER A 29 0.31 -15.95 -14.34
C SER A 29 0.03 -16.46 -15.75
N GLY A 30 0.13 -15.56 -16.73
CA GLY A 30 -0.22 -15.82 -18.12
C GLY A 30 -1.70 -16.15 -18.34
N GLY A 31 -2.60 -15.53 -17.56
CA GLY A 31 -4.05 -15.63 -17.72
C GLY A 31 -4.69 -16.88 -17.13
N LYS A 32 -3.98 -17.57 -16.24
CA LYS A 32 -4.43 -18.80 -15.59
C LYS A 32 -3.89 -18.89 -14.17
N PHE A 33 -4.59 -19.67 -13.35
CA PHE A 33 -4.07 -20.09 -12.05
C PHE A 33 -2.89 -21.04 -12.22
N VAL A 34 -1.84 -20.81 -11.45
CA VAL A 34 -0.68 -21.69 -11.30
C VAL A 34 -0.61 -22.16 -9.84
N GLY A 35 -0.13 -23.38 -9.61
CA GLY A 35 0.10 -23.86 -8.24
C GLY A 35 1.35 -23.21 -7.62
N ASP A 36 1.46 -23.23 -6.29
CA ASP A 36 2.57 -22.59 -5.55
C ASP A 36 3.98 -23.05 -5.98
N ASP A 37 4.09 -24.30 -6.48
CA ASP A 37 5.34 -24.90 -6.96
C ASP A 37 5.44 -24.94 -8.50
N GLU A 38 4.43 -24.43 -9.22
CA GLU A 38 4.40 -24.43 -10.68
C GLU A 38 4.86 -23.07 -11.24
N PRO A 39 5.87 -23.04 -12.11
CA PRO A 39 6.33 -21.78 -12.68
C PRO A 39 5.28 -21.13 -13.58
N GLY A 40 5.29 -19.79 -13.61
CA GLY A 40 4.38 -18.99 -14.42
C GLY A 40 4.54 -19.21 -15.94
N ASN A 41 3.49 -18.91 -16.72
CA ASN A 41 3.58 -18.92 -18.18
C ASN A 41 3.97 -17.54 -18.73
N TYR A 42 5.27 -17.28 -18.77
CA TYR A 42 5.81 -15.99 -19.19
C TYR A 42 5.84 -15.74 -20.71
N THR A 43 5.31 -16.64 -21.53
CA THR A 43 5.24 -16.41 -22.98
C THR A 43 4.04 -15.54 -23.37
N VAL A 44 3.05 -15.41 -22.48
CA VAL A 44 1.86 -14.58 -22.74
C VAL A 44 2.28 -13.10 -22.73
N LYS A 45 1.78 -12.34 -23.71
CA LYS A 45 2.08 -10.91 -23.79
C LYS A 45 1.25 -10.18 -22.71
N PRO A 46 1.87 -9.30 -21.90
CA PRO A 46 1.10 -8.46 -20.99
C PRO A 46 0.19 -7.51 -21.78
N GLU A 47 -0.96 -7.18 -21.21
CA GLU A 47 -1.99 -6.38 -21.87
C GLU A 47 -1.70 -4.88 -21.85
N ASP A 48 -1.06 -4.40 -20.78
CA ASP A 48 -0.68 -3.00 -20.60
C ASP A 48 0.64 -2.86 -19.80
N PRO A 49 1.12 -1.62 -19.56
CA PRO A 49 2.35 -1.40 -18.79
C PRO A 49 2.30 -1.95 -17.36
N LEU A 50 1.17 -1.88 -16.66
CA LEU A 50 1.04 -2.42 -15.29
C LEU A 50 1.11 -3.95 -15.28
N ASP A 51 0.41 -4.60 -16.20
CA ASP A 51 0.45 -6.05 -16.38
C ASP A 51 1.86 -6.55 -16.73
N LYS A 52 2.67 -5.72 -17.40
CA LYS A 52 4.09 -6.00 -17.62
C LYS A 52 4.88 -5.94 -16.30
N LEU A 53 4.61 -4.99 -15.41
CA LEU A 53 5.29 -4.93 -14.10
C LEU A 53 4.98 -6.18 -13.27
N PHE A 54 3.72 -6.63 -13.26
CA PHE A 54 3.35 -7.88 -12.60
C PHE A 54 4.02 -9.10 -13.22
N LYS A 55 4.13 -9.16 -14.55
CA LYS A 55 4.90 -10.21 -15.21
C LYS A 55 6.36 -10.26 -14.75
N ASP A 56 7.02 -9.11 -14.71
CA ASP A 56 8.42 -9.01 -14.30
C ASP A 56 8.58 -9.38 -12.81
N HIS A 57 7.60 -9.03 -11.97
CA HIS A 57 7.52 -9.44 -10.56
C HIS A 57 7.37 -10.95 -10.42
N ASP A 58 6.40 -11.58 -11.09
CA ASP A 58 6.19 -13.03 -11.08
C ASP A 58 7.48 -13.79 -11.42
N GLN A 59 8.19 -13.34 -12.47
CA GLN A 59 9.45 -13.94 -12.89
C GLN A 59 10.55 -13.87 -11.81
N ALA A 60 10.59 -12.79 -11.05
CA ALA A 60 11.50 -12.64 -9.92
C ALA A 60 11.03 -13.41 -8.67
N TYR A 61 9.73 -13.67 -8.58
CA TYR A 61 9.09 -14.39 -7.47
C TYR A 61 9.17 -15.92 -7.61
N ASP A 62 9.41 -16.42 -8.82
CA ASP A 62 9.56 -17.84 -9.24
C ASP A 62 10.83 -18.51 -8.68
N GLN A 63 11.07 -18.35 -7.37
CA GLN A 63 12.23 -18.86 -6.62
C GLN A 63 11.93 -18.82 -5.10
N PRO A 64 12.58 -19.65 -4.26
CA PRO A 64 12.21 -19.81 -2.85
C PRO A 64 12.91 -18.86 -1.85
N ASP A 65 13.89 -18.06 -2.27
CA ASP A 65 14.63 -17.13 -1.43
C ASP A 65 13.76 -15.89 -1.08
N THR A 66 13.38 -15.81 0.20
CA THR A 66 12.57 -14.74 0.78
C THR A 66 13.19 -13.34 0.63
N LEU A 67 14.52 -13.21 0.62
CA LEU A 67 15.18 -11.92 0.40
C LEU A 67 15.03 -11.48 -1.06
N LEU A 68 15.12 -12.41 -2.01
CA LEU A 68 14.90 -12.09 -3.42
C LEU A 68 13.44 -11.75 -3.69
N ARG A 69 12.49 -12.44 -3.05
CA ARG A 69 11.05 -12.12 -3.12
C ARG A 69 10.74 -10.73 -2.58
N ALA A 70 11.22 -10.40 -1.38
CA ALA A 70 11.00 -9.07 -0.81
C ALA A 70 11.64 -7.94 -1.64
N LYS A 71 12.75 -8.21 -2.33
CA LYS A 71 13.34 -7.25 -3.28
C LYS A 71 12.48 -7.09 -4.54
N ALA A 72 11.85 -8.16 -5.01
CA ALA A 72 10.90 -8.10 -6.12
C ALA A 72 9.68 -7.26 -5.74
N ASP A 73 9.13 -7.48 -4.54
CA ASP A 73 8.01 -6.68 -3.99
C ASP A 73 8.37 -5.18 -3.93
N LEU A 74 9.57 -4.86 -3.43
CA LEU A 74 10.04 -3.47 -3.35
C LEU A 74 10.22 -2.85 -4.73
N LEU A 75 10.76 -3.61 -5.69
CA LEU A 75 10.93 -3.14 -7.07
C LEU A 75 9.57 -2.87 -7.72
N LEU A 76 8.59 -3.76 -7.52
CA LEU A 76 7.24 -3.59 -8.02
C LEU A 76 6.59 -2.32 -7.48
N ILE A 77 6.67 -2.07 -6.16
CA ILE A 77 6.20 -0.81 -5.55
C ILE A 77 6.83 0.39 -6.27
N GLN A 78 8.15 0.40 -6.38
CA GLN A 78 8.86 1.53 -6.98
C GLN A 78 8.49 1.74 -8.45
N ASP A 79 8.32 0.67 -9.21
CA ASP A 79 7.99 0.78 -10.62
C ASP A 79 6.53 1.23 -10.81
N ILE A 80 5.59 0.80 -9.97
CA ILE A 80 4.20 1.31 -9.94
C ILE A 80 4.21 2.82 -9.70
N LEU A 81 4.94 3.29 -8.68
CA LEU A 81 4.98 4.71 -8.33
C LEU A 81 5.65 5.59 -9.39
N ARG A 82 6.53 5.00 -10.22
CA ARG A 82 7.18 5.71 -11.34
C ARG A 82 6.33 5.77 -12.61
N GLN A 83 5.24 5.01 -12.72
CA GLN A 83 4.40 5.03 -13.92
C GLN A 83 3.84 6.43 -14.16
N SER A 84 3.78 6.88 -15.40
CA SER A 84 3.08 8.13 -15.71
C SER A 84 1.55 7.93 -15.63
N PRO A 85 0.77 8.98 -15.32
CA PRO A 85 -0.70 8.92 -15.34
C PRO A 85 -1.32 8.57 -16.72
N ASP A 86 -0.51 8.50 -17.78
CA ASP A 86 -0.96 8.13 -19.12
C ASP A 86 -0.74 6.64 -19.44
N GLU A 87 0.06 5.93 -18.63
CA GLU A 87 0.40 4.51 -18.84
C GLU A 87 -0.65 3.57 -18.25
N VAL A 88 -1.29 3.99 -17.17
CA VAL A 88 -2.30 3.24 -16.42
C VAL A 88 -3.38 4.24 -16.04
N ARG A 89 -4.64 3.84 -16.22
CA ARG A 89 -5.82 4.67 -15.92
C ARG A 89 -6.99 3.86 -15.41
N GLY A 90 -7.83 4.47 -14.58
CA GLY A 90 -9.10 3.89 -14.15
C GLY A 90 -8.86 2.73 -13.17
N GLU A 91 -9.44 1.56 -13.43
CA GLU A 91 -9.25 0.40 -12.55
C GLU A 91 -7.79 -0.06 -12.43
N GLY A 92 -6.94 0.27 -13.41
CA GLY A 92 -5.51 0.03 -13.31
C GLY A 92 -4.85 0.81 -12.18
N ASP A 93 -5.23 2.07 -11.94
CA ASP A 93 -4.64 2.86 -10.83
C ASP A 93 -5.10 2.29 -9.49
N LEU A 94 -6.39 1.93 -9.38
CA LEU A 94 -6.91 1.26 -8.18
C LEU A 94 -6.11 0.00 -7.87
N TYR A 95 -5.92 -0.87 -8.87
CA TYR A 95 -5.21 -2.12 -8.68
C TYR A 95 -3.73 -1.89 -8.35
N ALA A 96 -3.09 -0.91 -8.98
CA ALA A 96 -1.71 -0.56 -8.75
C ALA A 96 -1.48 -0.06 -7.31
N GLY A 97 -2.33 0.86 -6.83
CA GLY A 97 -2.26 1.37 -5.46
C GLY A 97 -2.50 0.26 -4.42
N ALA A 98 -3.54 -0.55 -4.62
CA ALA A 98 -3.82 -1.71 -3.77
C ALA A 98 -2.65 -2.72 -3.76
N ALA A 99 -2.04 -3.00 -4.92
CA ALA A 99 -0.89 -3.88 -5.01
C ALA A 99 0.33 -3.32 -4.27
N ALA A 100 0.62 -2.02 -4.39
CA ALA A 100 1.73 -1.39 -3.70
C ALA A 100 1.61 -1.52 -2.17
N LEU A 101 0.41 -1.29 -1.62
CA LEU A 101 0.13 -1.50 -0.19
C LEU A 101 0.28 -2.97 0.22
N ALA A 102 -0.25 -3.90 -0.58
CA ALA A 102 -0.11 -5.33 -0.33
C ALA A 102 1.35 -5.78 -0.34
N MET A 103 2.20 -5.21 -1.20
CA MET A 103 3.62 -5.52 -1.26
C MET A 103 4.38 -5.06 0.01
N LEU A 104 3.97 -3.99 0.68
CA LEU A 104 4.54 -3.61 1.97
C LEU A 104 4.31 -4.72 3.03
N TYR A 105 3.09 -5.29 3.06
CA TYR A 105 2.78 -6.44 3.92
C TYR A 105 3.61 -7.67 3.54
N GLN A 106 3.73 -7.98 2.25
CA GLN A 106 4.55 -9.09 1.77
C GLN A 106 6.01 -8.95 2.22
N ILE A 107 6.60 -7.76 2.12
CA ILE A 107 7.98 -7.49 2.55
C ILE A 107 8.13 -7.70 4.06
N ALA A 108 7.28 -7.07 4.87
CA ALA A 108 7.45 -7.05 6.32
C ALA A 108 7.08 -8.38 6.98
N VAL A 109 5.97 -9.00 6.54
CA VAL A 109 5.34 -10.11 7.24
C VAL A 109 5.59 -11.43 6.55
N VAL A 110 5.21 -11.57 5.27
CA VAL A 110 5.27 -12.86 4.57
C VAL A 110 6.71 -13.27 4.29
N ASN A 111 7.52 -12.33 3.76
CA ASN A 111 8.92 -12.55 3.46
C ASN A 111 9.84 -12.30 4.66
N GLY A 112 9.34 -11.65 5.72
CA GLY A 112 10.08 -11.38 6.96
C GLY A 112 11.32 -10.51 6.75
N ARG A 113 11.23 -9.49 5.90
CA ARG A 113 12.32 -8.56 5.54
C ARG A 113 12.00 -7.08 5.84
N PRO A 114 11.54 -6.72 7.05
CA PRO A 114 11.21 -5.33 7.38
C PRO A 114 12.40 -4.37 7.26
N GLU A 115 13.64 -4.85 7.35
CA GLU A 115 14.86 -4.05 7.17
C GLU A 115 15.00 -3.43 5.77
N LEU A 116 14.26 -3.92 4.78
CA LEU A 116 14.20 -3.31 3.45
C LEU A 116 13.35 -2.04 3.44
N LEU A 117 12.35 -1.94 4.30
CA LEU A 117 11.48 -0.76 4.39
C LEU A 117 12.22 0.44 4.99
N LEU A 118 13.27 0.21 5.79
CA LEU A 118 14.15 1.27 6.32
C LEU A 118 14.98 1.98 5.25
N LYS A 119 14.97 1.50 4.00
CA LYS A 119 15.77 2.03 2.88
C LYS A 119 14.94 2.86 1.91
N VAL A 120 13.64 3.01 2.18
CA VAL A 120 12.70 3.74 1.34
C VAL A 120 11.87 4.67 2.20
N ASP A 121 11.29 5.66 1.55
CA ASP A 121 10.30 6.53 2.16
C ASP A 121 8.95 5.81 2.15
N VAL A 122 8.62 5.13 3.25
CA VAL A 122 7.37 4.37 3.38
C VAL A 122 6.16 5.30 3.32
N GLU A 123 6.29 6.52 3.84
CA GLU A 123 5.25 7.54 3.78
C GLU A 123 4.96 7.94 2.33
N GLU A 124 6.00 8.22 1.53
CA GLU A 124 5.86 8.49 0.10
C GLU A 124 5.21 7.32 -0.64
N ILE A 125 5.57 6.07 -0.31
CA ILE A 125 4.96 4.88 -0.91
C ILE A 125 3.47 4.80 -0.60
N VAL A 126 3.09 5.00 0.66
CA VAL A 126 1.70 4.90 1.10
C VAL A 126 0.88 6.02 0.46
N HIS A 127 1.37 7.27 0.48
CA HIS A 127 0.70 8.38 -0.20
C HIS A 127 0.54 8.14 -1.69
N GLY A 128 1.62 7.75 -2.38
CA GLY A 128 1.54 7.47 -3.82
C GLY A 128 0.63 6.29 -4.16
N ALA A 129 0.53 5.29 -3.29
CA ALA A 129 -0.42 4.18 -3.48
C ALA A 129 -1.87 4.63 -3.29
N ILE A 130 -2.11 5.58 -2.39
CA ILE A 130 -3.47 6.08 -2.13
C ILE A 130 -3.89 7.08 -3.19
N ASP A 131 -3.01 7.98 -3.63
CA ASP A 131 -3.24 8.85 -4.78
C ASP A 131 -3.70 8.02 -6.00
N ARG A 132 -3.07 6.85 -6.22
CA ARG A 132 -3.50 5.90 -7.27
C ARG A 132 -4.88 5.31 -7.03
N ILE A 133 -5.20 4.92 -5.80
CA ILE A 133 -6.53 4.43 -5.44
C ILE A 133 -7.60 5.50 -5.70
N GLU A 134 -7.31 6.76 -5.38
CA GLU A 134 -8.21 7.91 -5.59
C GLU A 134 -8.36 8.29 -7.07
N GLU A 135 -7.26 8.30 -7.82
CA GLU A 135 -7.26 8.48 -9.28
C GLU A 135 -7.99 7.33 -9.98
N GLY A 136 -7.99 6.15 -9.33
CA GLY A 136 -8.70 4.95 -9.69
C GLY A 136 -10.18 5.20 -9.90
N ARG A 137 -10.55 5.48 -11.15
CA ARG A 137 -11.95 5.55 -11.54
C ARG A 137 -12.47 4.16 -11.80
N VAL A 138 -13.21 3.65 -10.84
CA VAL A 138 -14.11 2.53 -11.07
C VAL A 138 -15.48 3.11 -11.43
N THR A 139 -16.14 2.54 -12.43
CA THR A 139 -17.60 2.58 -12.50
C THR A 139 -18.08 1.17 -12.19
N PRO A 140 -17.84 0.68 -10.96
CA PRO A 140 -18.03 -0.71 -10.67
C PRO A 140 -19.52 -0.99 -10.72
N GLU A 141 -19.88 -2.10 -11.32
CA GLU A 141 -21.20 -2.65 -11.13
C GLU A 141 -21.42 -2.92 -9.62
N ALA A 142 -22.67 -2.89 -9.17
CA ALA A 142 -22.99 -3.04 -7.75
C ALA A 142 -22.38 -4.32 -7.11
N HIS A 143 -22.16 -5.37 -7.90
CA HIS A 143 -21.55 -6.61 -7.45
C HIS A 143 -20.03 -6.50 -7.26
N GLU A 144 -19.35 -5.63 -8.01
CA GLU A 144 -17.91 -5.37 -7.91
C GLU A 144 -17.62 -4.51 -6.68
N ILE A 145 -18.48 -3.52 -6.39
CA ILE A 145 -18.45 -2.75 -5.12
C ILE A 145 -18.54 -3.69 -3.93
N ALA A 146 -19.51 -4.60 -3.95
CA ALA A 146 -19.70 -5.56 -2.88
C ALA A 146 -18.46 -6.47 -2.70
N GLY A 147 -17.84 -6.89 -3.81
CA GLY A 147 -16.59 -7.64 -3.80
C GLY A 147 -15.41 -6.87 -3.19
N LEU A 148 -15.23 -5.60 -3.56
CA LEU A 148 -14.19 -4.73 -3.01
C LEU A 148 -14.38 -4.49 -1.50
N VAL A 149 -15.61 -4.18 -1.07
CA VAL A 149 -15.95 -4.01 0.36
C VAL A 149 -15.66 -5.28 1.15
N GLU A 150 -16.08 -6.44 0.63
CA GLU A 150 -15.83 -7.73 1.27
C GLU A 150 -14.32 -8.00 1.37
N TRP A 151 -13.58 -7.70 0.30
CA TRP A 151 -12.12 -7.88 0.26
C TRP A 151 -11.40 -6.99 1.27
N LEU A 152 -11.67 -5.68 1.29
CA LEU A 152 -11.10 -4.74 2.26
C LEU A 152 -11.46 -5.15 3.70
N GLY A 153 -12.71 -5.54 3.95
CA GLY A 153 -13.15 -6.04 5.25
C GLY A 153 -12.37 -7.27 5.71
N LYS A 154 -12.08 -8.21 4.80
CA LYS A 154 -11.25 -9.41 5.09
C LYS A 154 -9.80 -9.04 5.37
N ILE A 155 -9.21 -8.12 4.61
CA ILE A 155 -7.85 -7.62 4.88
C ILE A 155 -7.78 -6.98 6.25
N GLY A 156 -8.69 -6.06 6.55
CA GLY A 156 -8.73 -5.38 7.85
C GLY A 156 -8.88 -6.37 9.01
N GLN A 157 -9.71 -7.40 8.86
CA GLN A 157 -9.87 -8.44 9.90
C GLN A 157 -8.61 -9.29 10.09
N ALA A 158 -7.95 -9.69 9.00
CA ALA A 158 -6.71 -10.44 9.04
C ALA A 158 -5.59 -9.65 9.73
N LEU A 159 -5.42 -8.39 9.34
CA LEU A 159 -4.47 -7.46 9.97
C LEU A 159 -4.79 -7.23 11.45
N ALA A 160 -6.06 -7.11 11.82
CA ALA A 160 -6.49 -6.96 13.22
C ALA A 160 -6.20 -8.20 14.07
N ALA A 161 -6.25 -9.39 13.46
CA ALA A 161 -5.94 -10.66 14.12
C ALA A 161 -4.44 -10.95 14.22
N SER A 162 -3.59 -10.19 13.53
CA SER A 162 -2.14 -10.33 13.56
C SER A 162 -1.54 -9.94 14.91
N ASP A 163 -0.51 -10.66 15.34
CA ASP A 163 0.28 -10.29 16.52
C ASP A 163 1.14 -9.02 16.30
N SER A 164 1.29 -8.58 15.05
CA SER A 164 2.07 -7.38 14.68
C SER A 164 1.33 -6.10 15.11
N PRO A 165 1.95 -5.25 15.94
CA PRO A 165 1.37 -3.94 16.28
C PRO A 165 1.14 -3.06 15.04
N VAL A 166 2.04 -3.13 14.04
CA VAL A 166 1.91 -2.34 12.80
C VAL A 166 0.70 -2.80 12.01
N ALA A 167 0.52 -4.12 11.89
CA ALA A 167 -0.63 -4.67 11.20
C ALA A 167 -1.94 -4.24 11.87
N ARG A 168 -2.01 -4.29 13.21
CA ARG A 168 -3.19 -3.84 13.95
C ARG A 168 -3.46 -2.34 13.78
N ALA A 169 -2.43 -1.50 13.71
CA ALA A 169 -2.57 -0.07 13.44
C ALA A 169 -3.12 0.22 12.03
N ILE A 170 -2.79 -0.60 11.03
CA ILE A 170 -3.34 -0.50 9.67
C ILE A 170 -4.79 -1.00 9.61
N ALA A 171 -5.11 -2.01 10.44
CA ALA A 171 -6.35 -2.76 10.35
C ALA A 171 -7.61 -1.91 10.52
N GLU A 172 -7.67 -1.08 11.57
CA GLU A 172 -8.85 -0.27 11.89
C GLU A 172 -9.19 0.71 10.76
N PRO A 173 -8.24 1.50 10.25
CA PRO A 173 -8.49 2.35 9.10
C PRO A 173 -8.97 1.60 7.84
N ILE A 174 -8.42 0.41 7.54
CA ILE A 174 -8.92 -0.41 6.41
C ILE A 174 -10.38 -0.84 6.64
N LEU A 175 -10.72 -1.24 7.87
CA LEU A 175 -12.08 -1.64 8.24
C LEU A 175 -13.05 -0.47 8.15
N ASP A 176 -12.65 0.71 8.60
CA ASP A 176 -13.46 1.93 8.52
C ASP A 176 -13.66 2.36 7.07
N PHE A 177 -12.62 2.26 6.25
CA PHE A 177 -12.73 2.50 4.82
C PHE A 177 -13.71 1.52 4.16
N ALA A 178 -13.60 0.22 4.45
CA ALA A 178 -14.52 -0.80 3.95
C ALA A 178 -15.98 -0.50 4.36
N ALA A 179 -16.19 -0.09 5.61
CA ALA A 179 -17.51 0.27 6.13
C ALA A 179 -18.09 1.52 5.46
N SER A 180 -17.25 2.54 5.22
CA SER A 180 -17.62 3.75 4.48
C SER A 180 -18.14 3.38 3.08
N LEU A 181 -17.35 2.60 2.32
CA LEU A 181 -17.72 2.11 1.00
C LEU A 181 -19.02 1.28 1.00
N ALA A 182 -19.21 0.42 2.00
CA ALA A 182 -20.42 -0.40 2.14
C ALA A 182 -21.71 0.44 2.32
N SER A 183 -21.56 1.62 2.93
CA SER A 183 -22.67 2.52 3.23
C SER A 183 -22.95 3.54 2.13
N ALA A 184 -22.01 3.70 1.18
CA ALA A 184 -22.10 4.69 0.13
C ALA A 184 -23.21 4.35 -0.88
N PRO A 185 -24.10 5.30 -1.23
CA PRO A 185 -25.03 5.09 -2.33
C PRO A 185 -24.24 4.93 -3.64
N PRO A 186 -24.74 4.18 -4.65
CA PRO A 186 -24.00 3.98 -5.90
C PRO A 186 -23.57 5.29 -6.60
N ALA A 187 -24.37 6.36 -6.46
CA ALA A 187 -24.07 7.68 -7.01
C ALA A 187 -23.01 8.47 -6.22
N GLY A 188 -22.72 8.10 -4.97
CA GLY A 188 -21.72 8.71 -4.09
C GLY A 188 -20.57 7.75 -3.75
N PHE A 189 -20.48 6.61 -4.44
CA PHE A 189 -19.43 5.62 -4.20
C PHE A 189 -18.04 6.20 -4.45
N GLN A 190 -17.89 7.00 -5.51
CA GLN A 190 -16.61 7.64 -5.82
C GLN A 190 -16.22 8.68 -4.77
N ASP A 191 -17.18 9.46 -4.29
CA ASP A 191 -16.95 10.42 -3.20
C ASP A 191 -16.57 9.68 -1.91
N ALA A 192 -17.24 8.57 -1.57
CA ALA A 192 -16.89 7.75 -0.41
C ALA A 192 -15.55 7.04 -0.53
N LEU A 193 -15.16 6.65 -1.75
CA LEU A 193 -13.84 6.08 -2.05
C LEU A 193 -12.75 7.14 -1.82
N THR A 194 -12.95 8.36 -2.28
CA THR A 194 -12.02 9.47 -2.07
C THR A 194 -11.98 9.90 -0.60
N ASP A 195 -13.12 10.22 0.00
CA ASP A 195 -13.20 10.70 1.39
C ASP A 195 -12.69 9.64 2.37
N GLY A 196 -13.05 8.37 2.16
CA GLY A 196 -12.60 7.27 3.00
C GLY A 196 -11.12 6.93 2.83
N ALA A 197 -10.54 7.17 1.65
CA ALA A 197 -9.09 7.05 1.43
C ALA A 197 -8.33 8.18 2.14
N ILE A 198 -8.85 9.41 2.12
CA ILE A 198 -8.29 10.55 2.86
C ILE A 198 -8.34 10.31 4.37
N ASP A 199 -9.46 9.84 4.92
CA ASP A 199 -9.58 9.53 6.35
C ASP A 199 -8.63 8.39 6.73
N PHE A 200 -8.49 7.37 5.87
CA PHE A 200 -7.51 6.30 6.03
C PHE A 200 -6.07 6.86 6.11
N ILE A 201 -5.67 7.76 5.21
CA ILE A 201 -4.36 8.42 5.24
C ILE A 201 -4.16 9.11 6.58
N HIS A 202 -5.12 9.96 6.95
CA HIS A 202 -4.98 10.85 8.10
C HIS A 202 -4.88 10.09 9.42
N ASP A 203 -5.63 8.99 9.57
CA ASP A 203 -5.73 8.27 10.84
C ASP A 203 -4.77 7.07 10.92
N ALA A 204 -4.45 6.42 9.80
CA ALA A 204 -3.57 5.23 9.77
C ALA A 204 -2.08 5.58 9.77
N LEU A 205 -1.66 6.58 8.97
CA LEU A 205 -0.24 6.87 8.79
C LEU A 205 0.48 7.28 10.09
N PRO A 206 -0.08 8.17 10.93
CA PRO A 206 0.59 8.54 12.17
C PRO A 206 0.80 7.32 13.08
N GLN A 207 -0.19 6.42 13.15
CA GLN A 207 -0.08 5.19 13.92
C GLN A 207 0.94 4.21 13.33
N LEU A 208 1.04 4.15 11.99
CA LEU A 208 2.05 3.37 11.30
C LEU A 208 3.46 3.89 11.61
N ALA A 209 3.65 5.20 11.52
CA ALA A 209 4.91 5.87 11.81
C ALA A 209 5.33 5.65 13.27
N ASP A 210 4.44 5.89 14.22
CA ASP A 210 4.66 5.66 15.65
C ASP A 210 5.03 4.19 15.94
N THR A 211 4.39 3.25 15.24
CA THR A 211 4.66 1.82 15.44
C THR A 211 5.98 1.39 14.81
N VAL A 212 6.31 1.89 13.63
CA VAL A 212 7.60 1.67 12.98
C VAL A 212 8.71 2.26 13.86
N GLU A 213 8.52 3.47 14.40
CA GLU A 213 9.45 4.10 15.34
C GLU A 213 9.62 3.26 16.61
N ALA A 214 8.53 2.78 17.22
CA ALA A 214 8.59 1.93 18.41
C ALA A 214 9.27 0.56 18.17
N ILE A 215 9.23 0.04 16.94
CA ILE A 215 9.95 -1.18 16.55
C ILE A 215 11.44 -0.91 16.31
N ILE A 216 11.79 0.29 15.85
CA ILE A 216 13.17 0.70 15.57
C ILE A 216 13.88 1.18 16.84
N ASP A 217 13.19 1.83 17.79
CA ASP A 217 13.74 2.36 19.05
C ASP A 217 14.63 1.36 19.84
N PRO A 218 14.29 0.06 19.96
CA PRO A 218 15.16 -0.90 20.63
C PRO A 218 16.40 -1.33 19.81
N LEU A 219 16.58 -0.88 18.57
CA LEU A 219 17.77 -1.19 17.75
C LEU A 219 18.90 -0.19 18.06
N PRO A 220 19.96 -0.61 18.78
CA PRO A 220 21.11 0.27 18.99
C PRO A 220 21.75 0.54 17.63
N HIS A 221 21.88 1.84 17.29
CA HIS A 221 22.59 2.42 16.13
C HIS A 221 21.77 2.94 14.93
N PHE A 222 20.44 3.05 14.99
CA PHE A 222 19.72 3.85 14.00
C PHE A 222 19.72 5.33 14.42
N PRO A 223 20.27 6.29 13.64
CA PRO A 223 20.33 7.68 14.05
C PRO A 223 18.98 8.35 13.76
N VAL A 224 17.96 7.99 14.54
CA VAL A 224 16.58 8.50 14.46
C VAL A 224 16.56 10.03 14.45
N GLU A 225 17.44 10.66 15.23
CA GLU A 225 17.65 12.11 15.28
C GLU A 225 17.98 12.73 13.92
N LYS A 226 18.73 12.01 13.06
CA LYS A 226 19.09 12.49 11.72
C LYS A 226 17.92 12.35 10.75
N LEU A 227 17.15 11.27 10.85
CA LEU A 227 15.95 11.05 10.04
C LEU A 227 14.88 12.10 10.38
N LEU A 228 14.67 12.37 11.67
CA LEU A 228 13.72 13.37 12.13
C LEU A 228 14.11 14.81 11.72
N CYS A 229 15.41 15.16 11.74
CA CYS A 229 15.88 16.44 11.19
C CYS A 229 15.64 16.53 9.68
N GLU A 230 15.94 15.48 8.91
CA GLU A 230 15.74 15.48 7.45
C GLU A 230 14.26 15.54 7.05
N VAL A 231 13.36 14.94 7.85
CA VAL A 231 11.90 15.03 7.68
C VAL A 231 11.40 16.43 8.05
N SER A 232 11.88 17.01 9.16
CA SER A 232 11.51 18.37 9.59
C SER A 232 11.92 19.44 8.58
N ASP A 233 13.15 19.37 8.06
CA ASP A 233 13.66 20.33 7.06
C ASP A 233 12.85 20.24 5.75
N ARG A 234 12.42 19.04 5.36
CA ARG A 234 11.60 18.81 4.15
C ARG A 234 10.15 19.26 4.32
N LEU A 235 9.59 19.15 5.52
CA LEU A 235 8.25 19.65 5.84
C LEU A 235 8.20 21.19 5.86
N GLU A 236 9.26 21.87 6.32
CA GLU A 236 9.36 23.33 6.24
C GLU A 236 9.49 23.84 4.79
N ASP A 237 10.22 23.12 3.93
CA ASP A 237 10.39 23.46 2.51
C ASP A 237 9.12 23.16 1.68
N ALA A 238 8.36 22.13 2.03
CA ALA A 238 7.19 21.69 1.26
C ALA A 238 5.91 22.49 1.58
N ALA A 239 5.80 23.11 2.76
CA ALA A 239 4.53 23.62 3.25
C ALA A 239 4.56 25.01 3.95
N PRO A 240 5.15 26.07 3.35
CA PRO A 240 5.10 27.40 3.97
C PRO A 240 3.68 28.00 4.05
N TYR A 241 2.66 27.37 3.48
CA TYR A 241 1.28 27.88 3.40
C TYR A 241 0.19 27.00 4.03
N LEU A 242 0.51 25.79 4.50
CA LEU A 242 -0.52 24.83 4.93
C LEU A 242 -0.62 24.63 6.45
N ILE A 243 0.41 25.03 7.21
CA ILE A 243 0.42 24.82 8.66
C ILE A 243 0.73 26.16 9.36
N PRO A 244 -0.15 26.70 10.23
CA PRO A 244 0.17 27.87 11.02
C PRO A 244 1.43 27.61 11.85
N SER A 245 2.41 28.53 11.81
CA SER A 245 3.72 28.37 12.47
C SER A 245 3.63 28.09 13.98
N GLU A 246 2.51 28.41 14.62
CA GLU A 246 2.22 28.09 16.02
C GLU A 246 2.00 26.58 16.26
N SER A 247 1.46 25.83 15.29
CA SER A 247 1.29 24.37 15.40
C SER A 247 2.62 23.63 15.32
N LEU A 248 3.55 24.11 14.48
CA LEU A 248 4.92 23.57 14.40
C LEU A 248 5.72 23.83 15.69
N LYS A 249 5.52 24.99 16.34
CA LYS A 249 6.12 25.28 17.66
C LYS A 249 5.63 24.37 18.78
N VAL A 250 4.37 23.90 18.71
CA VAL A 250 3.81 22.95 19.69
C VAL A 250 4.46 21.57 19.54
N VAL A 251 4.73 21.15 18.31
CA VAL A 251 5.46 19.92 18.00
C VAL A 251 6.92 20.04 18.47
N ALA A 252 7.63 21.10 18.10
CA ALA A 252 9.01 21.35 18.52
C ALA A 252 9.20 21.47 20.06
N ASN A 253 8.23 22.08 20.77
CA ASN A 253 8.27 22.17 22.24
C ASN A 253 7.97 20.83 22.94
N LYS A 254 7.18 19.94 22.31
CA LYS A 254 6.90 18.60 22.87
C LYS A 254 8.12 17.67 22.81
N PHE A 255 9.04 17.88 21.87
CA PHE A 255 10.28 17.12 21.72
C PHE A 255 11.48 17.70 22.51
N ALA A 256 11.25 18.65 23.42
CA ALA A 256 12.29 19.28 24.25
C ALA A 256 13.47 19.90 23.45
N ILE A 257 13.20 20.41 22.24
CA ILE A 257 14.18 21.17 21.42
C ILE A 257 14.20 22.67 21.83
N GLY A 258 13.54 23.02 22.93
CA GLY A 258 13.24 24.40 23.33
C GLY A 258 14.42 25.29 23.75
N ASP A 259 15.64 24.76 23.85
CA ASP A 259 16.81 25.55 24.26
C ASP A 259 17.84 25.81 23.14
N PHE A 260 17.51 25.54 21.87
CA PHE A 260 18.43 25.80 20.75
C PHE A 260 18.19 27.10 19.96
N PHE A 261 17.17 27.88 20.33
CA PHE A 261 16.91 29.20 19.74
C PHE A 261 16.82 30.29 20.81
N SER A 262 17.98 30.66 21.35
CA SER A 262 18.27 31.97 21.94
C SER A 262 19.49 32.58 21.26
#